data_AF-A0A6G4EEW8-F1
#
_entry.id   AF-A0A6G4EEW8-F1
#
_cell.length_a   1.000
_cell.length_b   1.000
_cell.length_c   1.000
_cell.angle_alpha   90.00
_cell.angle_beta   90.00
_cell.angle_gamma   90.00
#
_symmetry.space_group_name_H-M   'P 1'
#
loop_
_entity.id
_entity.type
_entity.pdbx_description
1 polymer ?
#
loop_
_entity_poly.entity_id
_entity_poly.type
_entity_poly.pdbx_seq_one_letter_code
_entity_poly.pdbx_strand_id
1 'polypeptide(L)'
;MKKKIGLIMSMVLLFVFVFSGINNAYVAHAEKNNDFVIGTHNLNNTEKNSAKVGDKINEPEKGWKRYDDTNKNISYSGNWEKGEKDGVSYKGTSMQTNKSQSTIQFNFTGSKLRLIGYADNVSYNSNVKIIIDGVAETINLPHKYNPPNAYNVLLYENINLKNCNHNVKIILLNNYINFDAVDIDEHGELKPYEEDVKAESITLDKTSMDLLEGSSDKLNAKILPEDATNKKIVWSSSDEKIATVDKDGKVTAIKEGRATITAKVEGTDLTATCKVNVTKKVEENKNNAILSISLVNGATKEYDVNMQEVEKFINCFEERSNGKGSSLYSFDKKINPYKTVKEYIVHDKIASFEVREYEGTNK
;
A
#
# COMPACT_ATOMS: atom_id res chain seq x y z
N MET A 1 -32.51 -65.09 1.55
CA MET A 1 -31.21 -64.50 1.93
C MET A 1 -30.15 -64.91 0.94
N LYS A 2 -29.56 -63.96 0.20
CA LYS A 2 -28.14 -63.89 -0.21
C LYS A 2 -28.01 -62.84 -1.31
N LYS A 3 -27.47 -61.67 -0.93
CA LYS A 3 -26.92 -60.66 -1.84
C LYS A 3 -25.80 -61.32 -2.67
N LYS A 4 -25.79 -61.11 -3.99
CA LYS A 4 -24.59 -61.29 -4.81
C LYS A 4 -24.10 -59.93 -5.28
N ILE A 5 -22.86 -59.65 -4.90
CA ILE A 5 -22.01 -58.52 -5.25
C ILE A 5 -21.04 -58.99 -6.35
N GLY A 6 -20.65 -58.06 -7.24
CA GLY A 6 -19.49 -58.18 -8.14
C GLY A 6 -19.87 -58.64 -9.55
N LEU A 7 -19.27 -58.15 -10.64
CA LEU A 7 -18.05 -57.37 -10.81
C LEU A 7 -18.11 -56.87 -12.27
N ILE A 8 -18.10 -55.56 -12.53
CA ILE A 8 -17.98 -55.05 -13.91
C ILE A 8 -16.49 -54.98 -14.24
N MET A 9 -16.09 -55.88 -15.13
CA MET A 9 -14.75 -56.01 -15.70
C MET A 9 -14.50 -54.82 -16.64
N SER A 10 -13.64 -53.88 -16.24
CA SER A 10 -13.19 -52.81 -17.13
C SER A 10 -11.90 -53.23 -17.83
N MET A 11 -11.97 -53.28 -19.16
CA MET A 11 -10.95 -53.74 -20.09
C MET A 11 -9.84 -52.68 -20.19
N VAL A 12 -8.68 -52.92 -19.58
CA VAL A 12 -7.48 -52.12 -19.79
C VAL A 12 -6.79 -52.62 -21.06
N LEU A 13 -6.89 -51.83 -22.14
CA LEU A 13 -6.11 -52.04 -23.35
C LEU A 13 -4.69 -51.52 -23.11
N LEU A 14 -3.72 -52.42 -22.99
CA LEU A 14 -2.30 -52.12 -22.88
C LEU A 14 -1.71 -52.06 -24.30
N PHE A 15 -1.43 -50.87 -24.83
CA PHE A 15 -0.62 -50.72 -26.02
C PHE A 15 0.85 -50.59 -25.63
N VAL A 16 1.62 -51.65 -25.87
CA VAL A 16 3.08 -51.63 -25.88
C VAL A 16 3.50 -51.13 -27.26
N PHE A 17 4.10 -49.93 -27.32
CA PHE A 17 4.89 -49.53 -28.48
C PHE A 17 6.37 -49.52 -28.10
N VAL A 18 7.09 -50.46 -28.70
CA VAL A 18 8.55 -50.45 -28.78
C VAL A 18 8.92 -49.43 -29.86
N PHE A 19 9.69 -48.40 -29.51
CA PHE A 19 10.40 -47.58 -30.48
C PHE A 19 11.90 -47.62 -30.18
N SER A 20 12.62 -48.30 -31.06
CA SER A 20 14.03 -48.06 -31.33
C SER A 20 14.14 -46.85 -32.26
N GLY A 21 15.12 -45.98 -32.01
CA GLY A 21 15.54 -44.94 -32.96
C GLY A 21 15.64 -43.54 -32.36
N ILE A 22 16.86 -43.02 -32.30
CA ILE A 22 17.29 -41.76 -31.69
C ILE A 22 16.92 -40.56 -32.57
N ASN A 23 16.36 -39.50 -31.98
CA ASN A 23 16.65 -38.10 -32.29
C ASN A 23 16.15 -37.22 -31.12
N ASN A 24 17.02 -36.33 -30.62
CA ASN A 24 16.78 -35.46 -29.47
C ASN A 24 15.58 -34.53 -29.70
N ALA A 25 14.42 -34.88 -29.15
CA ALA A 25 13.28 -33.98 -28.98
C ALA A 25 13.26 -33.49 -27.53
N TYR A 26 13.53 -32.20 -27.34
CA TYR A 26 13.36 -31.55 -26.04
C TYR A 26 11.86 -31.45 -25.76
N VAL A 27 11.41 -32.19 -24.74
CA VAL A 27 10.00 -32.21 -24.33
C VAL A 27 9.75 -31.02 -23.41
N ALA A 28 9.09 -29.99 -23.93
CA ALA A 28 8.39 -29.03 -23.09
C ALA A 28 7.19 -29.75 -22.45
N HIS A 29 7.08 -29.71 -21.12
CA HIS A 29 5.91 -30.22 -20.41
C HIS A 29 4.73 -29.28 -20.66
N ALA A 30 3.90 -29.60 -21.66
CA ALA A 30 2.62 -28.95 -21.87
C ALA A 30 1.63 -29.43 -20.81
N GLU A 31 1.38 -28.62 -19.79
CA GLU A 31 0.18 -28.80 -18.96
C GLU A 31 -1.05 -28.31 -19.74
N LYS A 32 -2.10 -29.15 -19.76
CA LYS A 32 -3.38 -28.88 -20.40
C LYS A 32 -3.97 -27.56 -19.88
N ASN A 33 -4.01 -26.54 -20.75
CA ASN A 33 -4.57 -25.17 -20.58
C ASN A 33 -3.57 -24.00 -20.44
N ASN A 34 -2.31 -24.13 -20.83
CA ASN A 34 -1.36 -23.02 -20.68
C ASN A 34 -1.32 -22.08 -21.89
N ASP A 35 -2.00 -20.93 -21.76
CA ASP A 35 -1.93 -19.78 -22.70
C ASP A 35 -0.53 -19.14 -22.75
N PHE A 36 0.46 -19.69 -22.04
CA PHE A 36 1.82 -19.17 -21.98
C PHE A 36 2.89 -20.27 -21.97
N VAL A 37 4.14 -19.88 -22.25
CA VAL A 37 5.35 -20.71 -22.12
C VAL A 37 6.36 -19.99 -21.23
N ILE A 38 7.05 -20.73 -20.36
CA ILE A 38 8.16 -20.20 -19.55
C ILE A 38 9.47 -20.54 -20.25
N GLY A 39 10.35 -19.55 -20.39
CA GLY A 39 11.65 -19.73 -20.99
C GLY A 39 12.60 -20.50 -20.08
N THR A 40 13.34 -21.44 -20.67
CA THR A 40 14.27 -22.31 -19.93
C THR A 40 15.74 -22.04 -20.25
N HIS A 41 16.02 -21.33 -21.36
CA HIS A 41 17.36 -21.05 -21.88
C HIS A 41 17.41 -19.65 -22.51
N ASN A 42 18.61 -19.08 -22.70
CA ASN A 42 18.77 -17.83 -23.46
C ASN A 42 19.11 -18.14 -24.93
N LEU A 43 18.81 -17.23 -25.85
CA LEU A 43 18.99 -17.43 -27.31
C LEU A 43 20.40 -17.92 -27.69
N ASN A 44 21.40 -17.54 -26.89
CA ASN A 44 22.81 -17.92 -27.05
C ASN A 44 23.43 -18.57 -25.80
N ASN A 45 22.60 -19.16 -24.92
CA ASN A 45 23.01 -19.93 -23.73
C ASN A 45 23.95 -19.23 -22.72
N THR A 46 24.00 -17.90 -22.67
CA THR A 46 24.63 -17.12 -21.58
C THR A 46 23.83 -15.87 -21.24
N GLU A 47 23.92 -15.37 -20.00
CA GLU A 47 23.30 -14.08 -19.58
C GLU A 47 23.88 -12.87 -20.35
N LYS A 48 25.14 -12.97 -20.81
CA LYS A 48 25.81 -11.92 -21.60
C LYS A 48 25.26 -11.78 -23.02
N ASN A 49 24.53 -12.78 -23.50
CA ASN A 49 24.06 -12.87 -24.89
C ASN A 49 22.52 -12.95 -24.99
N SER A 50 21.82 -12.26 -24.09
CA SER A 50 20.36 -12.08 -24.20
C SER A 50 19.97 -11.46 -25.54
N ALA A 51 18.81 -11.86 -26.05
CA ALA A 51 18.21 -11.28 -27.25
C ALA A 51 18.05 -9.76 -27.09
N LYS A 52 18.30 -9.03 -28.18
CA LYS A 52 18.14 -7.57 -28.29
C LYS A 52 17.01 -7.25 -29.25
N VAL A 53 16.49 -6.03 -29.17
CA VAL A 53 15.51 -5.53 -30.14
C VAL A 53 16.05 -5.70 -31.56
N GLY A 54 15.26 -6.38 -32.40
CA GLY A 54 15.62 -6.82 -33.75
C GLY A 54 16.07 -8.27 -33.86
N ASP A 55 16.37 -8.98 -32.77
CA ASP A 55 16.73 -10.41 -32.83
C ASP A 55 15.49 -11.28 -33.01
N LYS A 56 15.67 -12.43 -33.69
CA LYS A 56 14.64 -13.48 -33.76
C LYS A 56 14.69 -14.34 -32.49
N ILE A 57 13.55 -14.48 -31.84
CA ILE A 57 13.36 -15.18 -30.58
C ILE A 57 12.14 -16.11 -30.66
N ASN A 58 12.35 -17.37 -31.03
CA ASN A 58 11.24 -18.33 -31.20
C ASN A 58 10.58 -18.76 -29.89
N GLU A 59 11.32 -18.73 -28.78
CA GLU A 59 10.86 -19.11 -27.45
C GLU A 59 11.28 -18.04 -26.43
N PRO A 60 10.51 -17.80 -25.36
CA PRO A 60 10.93 -16.88 -24.31
C PRO A 60 12.28 -17.31 -23.71
N GLU A 61 13.10 -16.33 -23.33
CA GLU A 61 14.37 -16.59 -22.66
C GLU A 61 14.17 -16.95 -21.17
N LYS A 62 15.19 -17.52 -20.52
CA LYS A 62 15.13 -17.81 -19.07
C LYS A 62 14.72 -16.57 -18.27
N GLY A 63 13.78 -16.74 -17.34
CA GLY A 63 13.22 -15.64 -16.56
C GLY A 63 12.13 -14.85 -17.29
N TRP A 64 11.71 -15.26 -18.47
CA TRP A 64 10.59 -14.68 -19.22
C TRP A 64 9.45 -15.68 -19.38
N LYS A 65 8.23 -15.15 -19.46
CA LYS A 65 7.00 -15.88 -19.73
C LYS A 65 6.33 -15.26 -20.95
N ARG A 66 6.11 -16.06 -22.00
CA ARG A 66 5.49 -15.65 -23.26
C ARG A 66 4.01 -15.96 -23.30
N TYR A 67 3.18 -14.97 -23.57
CA TYR A 67 1.76 -15.12 -23.89
C TYR A 67 1.51 -14.88 -25.37
N ASP A 68 0.62 -15.69 -25.92
CA ASP A 68 0.20 -15.68 -27.33
C ASP A 68 -0.68 -14.49 -27.71
N ASP A 69 -0.68 -14.06 -28.98
CA ASP A 69 -1.55 -13.01 -29.51
C ASP A 69 -3.04 -13.28 -29.25
N THR A 70 -3.43 -14.56 -29.18
CA THR A 70 -4.82 -14.97 -28.93
C THR A 70 -5.21 -14.99 -27.45
N ASN A 71 -4.31 -14.62 -26.54
CA ASN A 71 -4.63 -14.59 -25.12
C ASN A 71 -5.80 -13.64 -24.84
N LYS A 72 -6.82 -14.12 -24.12
CA LYS A 72 -8.05 -13.38 -23.81
C LYS A 72 -7.85 -12.05 -23.06
N ASN A 73 -6.69 -11.86 -22.43
CA ASN A 73 -6.36 -10.65 -21.68
C ASN A 73 -5.75 -9.56 -22.56
N ILE A 74 -5.45 -9.86 -23.83
CA ILE A 74 -5.02 -8.90 -24.83
C ILE A 74 -6.25 -8.42 -25.59
N SER A 75 -6.49 -7.12 -25.55
CA SER A 75 -7.57 -6.47 -26.30
C SER A 75 -7.02 -5.69 -27.48
N TYR A 76 -7.77 -5.75 -28.58
CA TYR A 76 -7.45 -5.07 -29.83
C TYR A 76 -8.59 -4.10 -30.15
N SER A 77 -8.27 -2.83 -30.43
CA SER A 77 -9.23 -1.83 -30.87
C SER A 77 -8.78 -1.23 -32.21
N GLY A 78 -9.75 -0.85 -33.05
CA GLY A 78 -9.50 -0.47 -34.44
C GLY A 78 -9.73 -1.63 -35.41
N ASN A 79 -9.12 -1.56 -36.59
CA ASN A 79 -9.30 -2.58 -37.63
C ASN A 79 -8.11 -3.53 -37.61
N TRP A 80 -8.35 -4.75 -37.11
CA TRP A 80 -7.33 -5.78 -36.99
C TRP A 80 -7.69 -6.98 -37.84
N GLU A 81 -6.71 -7.48 -38.56
CA GLU A 81 -6.80 -8.72 -39.32
C GLU A 81 -6.03 -9.80 -38.55
N LYS A 82 -6.64 -10.98 -38.45
CA LYS A 82 -5.95 -12.14 -37.91
C LYS A 82 -5.13 -12.78 -39.04
N GLY A 83 -3.85 -12.97 -38.80
CA GLY A 83 -2.99 -13.77 -39.68
C GLY A 83 -3.56 -15.18 -39.83
N GLU A 84 -3.46 -15.74 -41.04
CA GLU A 84 -3.78 -17.16 -41.26
C GLU A 84 -2.84 -18.04 -40.43
N LYS A 85 -3.15 -19.34 -40.30
CA LYS A 85 -2.20 -20.29 -39.74
C LYS A 85 -0.96 -20.36 -40.61
N ASP A 86 0.06 -19.58 -40.26
CA ASP A 86 1.24 -19.35 -41.08
C ASP A 86 2.37 -20.34 -40.78
N GLY A 87 2.25 -21.09 -39.68
CA GLY A 87 3.25 -22.06 -39.24
C GLY A 87 4.60 -21.45 -38.80
N VAL A 88 4.69 -20.12 -38.72
CA VAL A 88 5.93 -19.37 -38.44
C VAL A 88 5.80 -18.44 -37.25
N SER A 89 4.62 -17.88 -36.99
CA SER A 89 4.28 -17.10 -35.80
C SER A 89 4.21 -18.01 -34.57
N TYR A 90 4.39 -17.44 -33.38
CA TYR A 90 4.28 -18.19 -32.14
C TYR A 90 2.87 -18.77 -32.00
N LYS A 91 2.81 -20.08 -31.72
CA LYS A 91 1.59 -20.93 -31.79
C LYS A 91 0.75 -20.79 -33.07
N GLY A 92 1.33 -20.23 -34.13
CA GLY A 92 0.82 -20.22 -35.51
C GLY A 92 -0.22 -19.15 -35.81
N THR A 93 -0.37 -18.11 -35.00
CA THR A 93 -1.23 -16.94 -35.34
C THR A 93 -0.54 -15.64 -34.96
N SER A 94 -0.95 -14.55 -35.60
CA SER A 94 -0.58 -13.19 -35.20
C SER A 94 -1.70 -12.23 -35.57
N MET A 95 -1.69 -11.02 -34.99
CA MET A 95 -2.64 -9.95 -35.27
C MET A 95 -1.93 -8.83 -36.03
N GLN A 96 -2.52 -8.35 -37.13
CA GLN A 96 -1.90 -7.33 -37.97
C GLN A 96 -2.84 -6.20 -38.34
N THR A 97 -2.29 -5.01 -38.57
CA THR A 97 -3.03 -3.86 -39.07
C THR A 97 -2.13 -2.82 -39.74
N ASN A 98 -2.69 -2.11 -40.71
CA ASN A 98 -2.12 -0.91 -41.31
C ASN A 98 -2.93 0.37 -40.98
N LYS A 99 -3.90 0.28 -40.08
CA LYS A 99 -4.77 1.40 -39.72
C LYS A 99 -4.22 2.14 -38.52
N SER A 100 -3.73 3.36 -38.75
CA SER A 100 -3.31 4.29 -37.69
C SER A 100 -4.41 4.42 -36.63
N GLN A 101 -4.02 4.64 -35.38
CA GLN A 101 -4.87 4.67 -34.19
C GLN A 101 -5.43 3.32 -33.73
N SER A 102 -5.16 2.21 -34.44
CA SER A 102 -5.46 0.87 -33.90
C SER A 102 -4.57 0.59 -32.70
N THR A 103 -5.12 -0.06 -31.67
CA THR A 103 -4.44 -0.28 -30.41
C THR A 103 -4.38 -1.75 -30.00
N ILE A 104 -3.30 -2.10 -29.30
CA ILE A 104 -3.15 -3.32 -28.50
C ILE A 104 -3.12 -2.88 -27.04
N GLN A 105 -3.87 -3.57 -26.19
CA GLN A 105 -4.07 -3.17 -24.80
C GLN A 105 -4.06 -4.39 -23.90
N PHE A 106 -3.31 -4.31 -22.81
CA PHE A 106 -3.28 -5.33 -21.75
C PHE A 106 -2.67 -4.72 -20.48
N ASN A 107 -2.90 -5.36 -19.35
CA ASN A 107 -2.17 -5.08 -18.12
C ASN A 107 -1.25 -6.26 -17.79
N PHE A 108 -0.22 -6.04 -16.97
CA PHE A 108 0.56 -7.16 -16.45
C PHE A 108 1.16 -6.85 -15.07
N THR A 109 1.49 -7.89 -14.31
CA THR A 109 2.36 -7.76 -13.14
C THR A 109 3.79 -8.15 -13.51
N GLY A 110 4.77 -7.33 -13.13
CA GLY A 110 6.16 -7.62 -13.42
C GLY A 110 7.05 -6.38 -13.38
N SER A 111 8.31 -6.56 -13.75
CA SER A 111 9.37 -5.56 -13.87
C SER A 111 9.91 -5.40 -15.29
N LYS A 112 9.45 -6.24 -16.24
CA LYS A 112 9.93 -6.20 -17.63
C LYS A 112 8.88 -6.66 -18.63
N LEU A 113 9.01 -6.14 -19.85
CA LEU A 113 8.08 -6.34 -20.96
C LEU A 113 8.86 -6.48 -22.28
N ARG A 114 8.45 -7.44 -23.12
CA ARG A 114 8.86 -7.51 -24.53
C ARG A 114 7.64 -7.65 -25.43
N LEU A 115 7.73 -7.08 -26.62
CA LEU A 115 6.77 -7.29 -27.70
C LEU A 115 7.43 -8.10 -28.80
N ILE A 116 6.73 -9.11 -29.30
CA ILE A 116 7.19 -10.01 -30.34
C ILE A 116 6.23 -9.89 -31.52
N GLY A 117 6.78 -9.92 -32.73
CA GLY A 117 6.00 -9.82 -33.95
C GLY A 117 6.84 -10.04 -35.19
N TYR A 118 6.39 -9.43 -36.26
CA TYR A 118 7.04 -9.52 -37.56
C TYR A 118 7.78 -8.23 -37.91
N ALA A 119 8.97 -8.39 -38.48
CA ALA A 119 9.77 -7.30 -39.03
C ALA A 119 10.13 -7.62 -40.48
N ASP A 120 9.96 -6.64 -41.36
CA ASP A 120 10.35 -6.75 -42.76
C ASP A 120 10.94 -5.47 -43.32
N ASN A 121 11.31 -5.55 -44.60
CA ASN A 121 11.86 -4.42 -45.35
C ASN A 121 10.77 -3.53 -45.97
N VAL A 122 9.50 -3.93 -45.93
CA VAL A 122 8.36 -3.27 -46.60
C VAL A 122 7.56 -2.38 -45.64
N SER A 123 7.56 -2.70 -44.34
CA SER A 123 7.02 -1.89 -43.23
C SER A 123 7.98 -0.76 -42.83
N TYR A 124 8.78 -0.28 -43.78
CA TYR A 124 9.84 0.69 -43.54
C TYR A 124 9.30 1.90 -42.77
N ASN A 125 9.88 2.17 -41.60
CA ASN A 125 9.49 3.25 -40.68
C ASN A 125 8.10 3.12 -40.03
N SER A 126 7.60 1.91 -39.76
CA SER A 126 6.46 1.77 -38.84
C SER A 126 6.80 2.32 -37.46
N ASN A 127 5.93 3.19 -36.96
CA ASN A 127 6.02 3.82 -35.65
C ASN A 127 4.87 3.37 -34.77
N VAL A 128 5.19 3.06 -33.52
CA VAL A 128 4.18 2.85 -32.48
C VAL A 128 4.44 3.78 -31.32
N LYS A 129 3.35 4.23 -30.70
CA LYS A 129 3.38 4.87 -29.39
C LYS A 129 3.08 3.81 -28.33
N ILE A 130 4.01 3.57 -27.43
CA ILE A 130 3.83 2.66 -26.29
C ILE A 130 3.59 3.53 -25.06
N ILE A 131 2.50 3.27 -24.35
CA ILE A 131 2.15 3.94 -23.11
C ILE A 131 2.17 2.90 -22.01
N ILE A 132 3.06 3.08 -21.03
CA ILE A 132 3.15 2.24 -19.83
C ILE A 132 2.93 3.15 -18.62
N ASP A 133 1.91 2.88 -17.80
CA ASP A 133 1.53 3.69 -16.63
C ASP A 133 1.34 5.18 -16.94
N GLY A 134 0.77 5.46 -18.11
CA GLY A 134 0.59 6.82 -18.62
C GLY A 134 1.86 7.51 -19.11
N VAL A 135 3.04 6.88 -19.00
CA VAL A 135 4.29 7.37 -19.59
C VAL A 135 4.36 6.92 -21.05
N ALA A 136 4.40 7.88 -21.97
CA ALA A 136 4.40 7.61 -23.40
C ALA A 136 5.80 7.67 -24.01
N GLU A 137 6.13 6.66 -24.81
CA GLU A 137 7.32 6.59 -25.66
C GLU A 137 6.88 6.35 -27.11
N THR A 138 7.59 6.92 -28.08
CA THR A 138 7.37 6.61 -29.50
C THR A 138 8.61 5.93 -30.05
N ILE A 139 8.45 4.72 -30.57
CA ILE A 139 9.55 3.93 -31.14
C ILE A 139 9.34 3.73 -32.64
N ASN A 140 10.45 3.50 -33.34
CA ASN A 140 10.43 2.88 -34.66
C ASN A 140 10.51 1.37 -34.46
N LEU A 141 9.62 0.61 -35.10
CA LEU A 141 9.72 -0.84 -35.11
C LEU A 141 10.98 -1.26 -35.90
N PRO A 142 11.64 -2.35 -35.50
CA PRO A 142 12.77 -2.89 -36.25
C PRO A 142 12.42 -3.08 -37.72
N HIS A 143 13.26 -2.53 -38.59
CA HIS A 143 13.20 -2.64 -40.04
C HIS A 143 14.62 -2.95 -40.52
N LYS A 144 14.78 -3.81 -41.54
CA LYS A 144 16.04 -4.43 -42.02
C LYS A 144 16.32 -5.81 -41.44
N TYR A 145 15.71 -6.82 -42.07
CA TYR A 145 16.08 -8.21 -41.87
C TYR A 145 16.68 -8.79 -43.16
N ASN A 146 17.63 -9.71 -43.01
CA ASN A 146 18.12 -10.56 -44.09
C ASN A 146 18.02 -12.02 -43.63
N PRO A 147 17.13 -12.85 -44.20
CA PRO A 147 16.23 -12.59 -45.34
C PRO A 147 15.16 -11.52 -45.06
N PRO A 148 14.54 -10.91 -46.09
CA PRO A 148 13.77 -9.65 -46.01
C PRO A 148 12.54 -9.65 -45.09
N ASN A 149 12.11 -10.81 -44.61
CA ASN A 149 10.92 -11.02 -43.79
C ASN A 149 11.29 -11.93 -42.62
N ALA A 150 11.07 -11.49 -41.38
CA ALA A 150 11.33 -12.27 -40.18
C ALA A 150 10.14 -12.25 -39.20
N TYR A 151 9.75 -13.44 -38.78
CA TYR A 151 8.76 -13.70 -37.74
C TYR A 151 9.45 -13.95 -36.40
N ASN A 152 8.69 -13.81 -35.30
CA ASN A 152 9.15 -13.97 -33.93
C ASN A 152 10.30 -13.00 -33.60
N VAL A 153 10.22 -11.76 -34.05
CA VAL A 153 11.24 -10.73 -33.84
C VAL A 153 10.93 -9.96 -32.56
N LEU A 154 11.95 -9.72 -31.73
CA LEU A 154 11.86 -8.85 -30.57
C LEU A 154 11.69 -7.39 -31.03
N LEU A 155 10.46 -6.88 -31.01
CA LEU A 155 10.11 -5.55 -31.51
C LEU A 155 10.40 -4.44 -30.50
N TYR A 156 10.24 -4.74 -29.21
CA TYR A 156 10.42 -3.81 -28.11
C TYR A 156 10.86 -4.54 -26.86
N GLU A 157 11.65 -3.88 -26.03
CA GLU A 157 12.03 -4.37 -24.71
C GLU A 157 12.10 -3.20 -23.71
N ASN A 158 11.55 -3.43 -22.51
CA ASN A 158 11.79 -2.62 -21.34
C ASN A 158 12.05 -3.53 -20.14
N ILE A 159 13.22 -3.39 -19.50
CA ILE A 159 13.67 -4.22 -18.37
C ILE A 159 13.81 -3.44 -17.06
N ASN A 160 13.42 -2.16 -17.04
CA ASN A 160 13.64 -1.25 -15.92
C ASN A 160 12.32 -0.78 -15.30
N LEU A 161 11.26 -1.59 -15.39
CA LEU A 161 9.99 -1.26 -14.77
C LEU A 161 10.01 -1.65 -13.29
N LYS A 162 9.25 -0.92 -12.47
CA LYS A 162 9.05 -1.27 -11.07
C LYS A 162 8.25 -2.57 -11.01
N ASN A 163 8.61 -3.53 -10.16
CA ASN A 163 7.82 -4.76 -10.00
C ASN A 163 6.42 -4.49 -9.39
N CYS A 164 5.43 -4.16 -10.23
CA CYS A 164 4.05 -3.87 -9.83
C CYS A 164 3.08 -4.20 -10.97
N ASN A 165 1.81 -3.79 -10.82
CA ASN A 165 0.86 -3.85 -11.92
C ASN A 165 1.13 -2.68 -12.88
N HIS A 166 1.22 -2.98 -14.17
CA HIS A 166 1.38 -2.02 -15.24
C HIS A 166 0.16 -2.04 -16.16
N ASN A 167 -0.22 -0.88 -16.66
CA ASN A 167 -1.11 -0.81 -17.82
C ASN A 167 -0.31 -0.56 -19.10
N VAL A 168 -0.69 -1.21 -20.19
CA VAL A 168 0.01 -1.10 -21.47
C VAL A 168 -1.00 -0.78 -22.57
N LYS A 169 -0.76 0.32 -23.29
CA LYS A 169 -1.49 0.70 -24.50
C LYS A 169 -0.48 0.99 -25.60
N ILE A 170 -0.51 0.19 -26.66
CA ILE A 170 0.33 0.35 -27.84
C ILE A 170 -0.57 0.87 -28.96
N ILE A 171 -0.14 1.94 -29.64
CA ILE A 171 -0.93 2.62 -30.68
C ILE A 171 -0.11 2.63 -31.97
N LEU A 172 -0.66 2.05 -33.05
CA LEU A 172 -0.06 2.20 -34.38
C LEU A 172 -0.17 3.65 -34.83
N LEU A 173 0.95 4.30 -35.14
CA LEU A 173 0.95 5.68 -35.64
C LEU A 173 0.89 5.71 -37.16
N ASN A 174 1.64 4.85 -37.85
CA ASN A 174 1.71 4.79 -39.31
C ASN A 174 2.06 3.37 -39.82
N ASN A 175 1.90 3.19 -41.14
CA ASN A 175 2.34 2.02 -41.91
C ASN A 175 1.73 0.68 -41.49
N TYR A 176 2.36 -0.05 -40.58
CA TYR A 176 2.00 -1.45 -40.32
C TYR A 176 2.54 -1.95 -38.98
N ILE A 177 1.74 -2.74 -38.25
CA ILE A 177 2.22 -3.57 -37.15
C ILE A 177 1.67 -4.98 -37.33
N ASN A 178 2.50 -5.97 -37.01
CA ASN A 178 2.11 -7.33 -36.72
C ASN A 178 2.59 -7.67 -35.32
N PHE A 179 1.67 -8.16 -34.50
CA PHE A 179 1.86 -8.51 -33.12
C PHE A 179 1.55 -9.99 -32.93
N ASP A 180 2.52 -10.71 -32.38
CA ASP A 180 2.54 -12.17 -32.31
C ASP A 180 2.51 -12.66 -30.85
N ALA A 181 3.29 -12.02 -29.98
CA ALA A 181 3.34 -12.41 -28.58
C ALA A 181 3.85 -11.29 -27.68
N VAL A 182 3.67 -11.50 -26.37
CA VAL A 182 4.21 -10.63 -25.32
C VAL A 182 5.00 -11.47 -24.32
N ASP A 183 6.22 -11.04 -23.97
CA ASP A 183 6.95 -11.62 -22.84
C ASP A 183 6.89 -10.69 -21.63
N ILE A 184 6.65 -11.27 -20.46
CA ILE A 184 6.76 -10.61 -19.15
C ILE A 184 7.65 -11.44 -18.23
N ASP A 185 7.82 -11.03 -16.97
CA ASP A 185 8.52 -11.84 -15.96
C ASP A 185 7.97 -13.26 -15.84
N GLU A 186 8.87 -14.22 -15.58
CA GLU A 186 8.50 -15.62 -15.31
C GLU A 186 7.44 -15.78 -14.20
N HIS A 187 7.47 -14.91 -13.20
CA HIS A 187 6.48 -14.89 -12.10
C HIS A 187 5.39 -13.84 -12.28
N GLY A 188 5.43 -13.09 -13.37
CA GLY A 188 4.41 -12.11 -13.74
C GLY A 188 3.12 -12.76 -14.26
N GLU A 189 2.06 -11.97 -14.32
CA GLU A 189 0.76 -12.37 -14.83
C GLU A 189 0.22 -11.34 -15.82
N LEU A 190 -0.18 -11.78 -17.01
CA LEU A 190 -0.91 -10.97 -17.98
C LEU A 190 -2.38 -10.83 -17.55
N LYS A 191 -2.93 -9.62 -17.60
CA LYS A 191 -4.27 -9.27 -17.10
C LYS A 191 -5.06 -8.45 -18.12
N PRO A 192 -6.40 -8.49 -18.07
CA PRO A 192 -7.23 -7.65 -18.93
C PRO A 192 -6.83 -6.19 -18.79
N TYR A 193 -6.93 -5.43 -19.88
CA TYR A 193 -6.69 -3.99 -19.85
C TYR A 193 -7.73 -3.29 -18.98
N GLU A 194 -7.25 -2.55 -17.99
CA GLU A 194 -8.01 -1.59 -17.21
C GLU A 194 -7.30 -0.25 -17.31
N GLU A 195 -8.00 0.79 -17.76
CA GLU A 195 -7.45 2.14 -17.88
C GLU A 195 -7.09 2.68 -16.50
N ASP A 196 -5.92 3.32 -16.38
CA ASP A 196 -5.54 3.98 -15.13
C ASP A 196 -6.36 5.26 -14.98
N VAL A 197 -7.29 5.23 -14.03
CA VAL A 197 -8.04 6.40 -13.61
C VAL A 197 -7.20 7.12 -12.58
N LYS A 198 -6.59 8.24 -12.99
CA LYS A 198 -5.73 9.03 -12.12
C LYS A 198 -6.53 9.63 -10.97
N ALA A 199 -5.96 9.56 -9.76
CA ALA A 199 -6.45 10.36 -8.65
C ALA A 199 -6.26 11.85 -8.97
N GLU A 200 -7.29 12.65 -8.74
CA GLU A 200 -7.31 14.10 -8.98
C GLU A 200 -7.29 14.89 -7.67
N SER A 201 -7.87 14.34 -6.60
CA SER A 201 -7.86 14.97 -5.28
C SER A 201 -7.94 13.96 -4.14
N ILE A 202 -7.55 14.42 -2.96
CA ILE A 202 -7.74 13.73 -1.68
C ILE A 202 -8.31 14.72 -0.67
N THR A 203 -9.30 14.29 0.11
CA THR A 203 -9.93 15.10 1.17
C THR A 203 -9.95 14.33 2.48
N LEU A 204 -9.87 15.02 3.61
CA LEU A 204 -10.12 14.46 4.94
C LEU A 204 -11.51 14.85 5.44
N ASP A 205 -12.11 13.98 6.25
CA ASP A 205 -13.37 14.25 6.96
C ASP A 205 -13.24 15.36 8.02
N LYS A 206 -12.02 15.62 8.51
CA LYS A 206 -11.71 16.66 9.50
C LYS A 206 -10.44 17.42 9.09
N THR A 207 -10.46 18.75 9.29
CA THR A 207 -9.28 19.62 9.09
C THR A 207 -8.62 20.02 10.41
N SER A 208 -9.29 19.78 11.54
CA SER A 208 -8.73 19.93 12.88
C SER A 208 -9.33 18.93 13.87
N MET A 209 -8.57 18.58 14.91
CA MET A 209 -9.02 17.76 16.04
C MET A 209 -8.41 18.26 17.34
N ASP A 210 -9.22 18.28 18.40
CA ASP A 210 -8.78 18.48 19.77
C ASP A 210 -8.80 17.14 20.50
N LEU A 211 -7.65 16.71 21.01
CA LEU A 211 -7.50 15.43 21.71
C LEU A 211 -6.95 15.65 23.12
N LEU A 212 -7.35 14.77 24.03
CA LEU A 212 -6.72 14.66 25.35
C LEU A 212 -5.51 13.72 25.23
N GLU A 213 -4.45 14.00 25.98
CA GLU A 213 -3.29 13.13 26.04
C GLU A 213 -3.69 11.67 26.35
N GLY A 214 -3.20 10.72 25.55
CA GLY A 214 -3.55 9.31 25.61
C GLY A 214 -4.84 8.92 24.88
N SER A 215 -5.64 9.86 24.37
CA SER A 215 -6.81 9.56 23.54
C SER A 215 -6.45 9.36 22.07
N SER A 216 -7.39 8.84 21.29
CA SER A 216 -7.22 8.67 19.85
C SER A 216 -8.52 8.95 19.11
N ASP A 217 -8.42 9.38 17.86
CA ASP A 217 -9.55 9.55 16.95
C ASP A 217 -9.16 9.09 15.53
N LYS A 218 -10.15 8.89 14.66
CA LYS A 218 -9.97 8.46 13.28
C LYS A 218 -10.07 9.64 12.33
N LEU A 219 -9.14 9.70 11.37
CA LEU A 219 -9.28 10.47 10.14
C LEU A 219 -9.64 9.53 8.99
N ASN A 220 -10.66 9.92 8.24
CA ASN A 220 -11.07 9.24 7.03
C ASN A 220 -10.67 10.09 5.82
N ALA A 221 -9.91 9.48 4.92
CA ALA A 221 -9.50 10.11 3.68
C ALA A 221 -10.32 9.57 2.51
N LYS A 222 -10.73 10.46 1.61
CA LYS A 222 -11.45 10.12 0.38
C LYS A 222 -10.64 10.61 -0.82
N ILE A 223 -10.37 9.71 -1.77
CA ILE A 223 -9.74 10.02 -3.06
C ILE A 223 -10.84 10.17 -4.11
N LEU A 224 -10.70 11.16 -4.98
CA LEU A 224 -11.58 11.37 -6.13
C LEU A 224 -10.78 11.40 -7.44
N PRO A 225 -11.35 10.90 -8.55
CA PRO A 225 -12.66 10.24 -8.62
C PRO A 225 -12.67 8.88 -7.89
N GLU A 226 -13.86 8.38 -7.55
CA GLU A 226 -14.00 7.20 -6.67
C GLU A 226 -13.51 5.91 -7.32
N ASP A 227 -13.47 5.86 -8.64
CA ASP A 227 -12.93 4.78 -9.46
C ASP A 227 -11.43 4.96 -9.75
N ALA A 228 -10.74 5.93 -9.13
CA ALA A 228 -9.30 6.09 -9.25
C ALA A 228 -8.58 4.77 -8.94
N THR A 229 -7.66 4.36 -9.82
CA THR A 229 -7.00 3.06 -9.77
C THR A 229 -6.05 2.97 -8.57
N ASN A 230 -5.33 4.06 -8.26
CA ASN A 230 -4.48 4.15 -7.07
C ASN A 230 -5.23 4.77 -5.88
N LYS A 231 -5.57 3.93 -4.90
CA LYS A 231 -6.24 4.34 -3.65
C LYS A 231 -5.35 4.28 -2.42
N LYS A 232 -4.03 4.09 -2.59
CA LYS A 232 -3.11 3.89 -1.47
C LYS A 232 -2.73 5.23 -0.85
N ILE A 233 -2.95 5.35 0.45
CA ILE A 233 -2.70 6.56 1.23
C ILE A 233 -1.52 6.32 2.17
N VAL A 234 -0.57 7.24 2.16
CA VAL A 234 0.55 7.29 3.08
C VAL A 234 0.29 8.39 4.09
N TRP A 235 0.31 8.03 5.38
CA TRP A 235 0.09 8.93 6.49
C TRP A 235 1.42 9.36 7.11
N SER A 236 1.48 10.58 7.63
CA SER A 236 2.64 11.11 8.36
C SER A 236 2.21 12.14 9.39
N SER A 237 3.03 12.32 10.43
CA SER A 237 2.88 13.39 11.43
C SER A 237 4.05 14.36 11.33
N SER A 238 3.78 15.65 11.53
CA SER A 238 4.85 16.65 11.66
C SER A 238 5.66 16.50 12.96
N ASP A 239 5.09 15.89 14.00
CA ASP A 239 5.77 15.61 15.27
C ASP A 239 5.14 14.38 15.97
N GLU A 240 5.77 13.23 15.82
CA GLU A 240 5.34 11.96 16.44
C GLU A 240 5.45 11.95 17.97
N LYS A 241 6.17 12.90 18.57
CA LYS A 241 6.21 13.04 20.04
C LYS A 241 4.97 13.73 20.59
N ILE A 242 4.19 14.40 19.74
CA ILE A 242 2.94 15.07 20.08
C ILE A 242 1.74 14.22 19.64
N ALA A 243 1.73 13.77 18.39
CA ALA A 243 0.68 12.89 17.87
C ALA A 243 1.22 11.96 16.78
N THR A 244 0.81 10.69 16.82
CA THR A 244 1.14 9.69 15.79
C THR A 244 -0.08 9.36 14.95
N VAL A 245 0.14 8.79 13.76
CA VAL A 245 -0.93 8.29 12.88
C VAL A 245 -0.52 6.92 12.32
N ASP A 246 -1.43 5.95 12.34
CA ASP A 246 -1.17 4.62 11.76
C ASP A 246 -1.54 4.54 10.27
N LYS A 247 -1.26 3.38 9.65
CA LYS A 247 -1.55 3.12 8.23
C LYS A 247 -3.03 3.25 7.85
N ASP A 248 -3.92 3.12 8.83
CA ASP A 248 -5.36 3.17 8.60
C ASP A 248 -5.90 4.58 8.84
N GLY A 249 -5.10 5.53 9.35
CA GLY A 249 -5.52 6.90 9.67
C GLY A 249 -6.00 7.08 11.11
N LYS A 250 -5.69 6.17 12.03
CA LYS A 250 -5.95 6.37 13.47
C LYS A 250 -4.88 7.28 14.05
N VAL A 251 -5.30 8.44 14.56
CA VAL A 251 -4.43 9.43 15.18
C VAL A 251 -4.44 9.22 16.69
N THR A 252 -3.27 9.12 17.31
CA THR A 252 -3.12 8.94 18.77
C THR A 252 -2.38 10.13 19.36
N ALA A 253 -2.96 10.74 20.39
CA ALA A 253 -2.37 11.86 21.11
C ALA A 253 -1.34 11.35 22.13
N ILE A 254 -0.09 11.79 21.99
CA ILE A 254 1.05 11.34 22.81
C ILE A 254 1.34 12.33 23.93
N LYS A 255 1.37 13.64 23.62
CA LYS A 255 1.74 14.69 24.57
C LYS A 255 1.10 16.02 24.19
N GLU A 256 0.83 16.85 25.19
CA GLU A 256 0.42 18.25 25.00
C GLU A 256 1.27 18.97 23.95
N GLY A 257 0.59 19.61 22.99
CA GLY A 257 1.23 20.30 21.88
C GLY A 257 0.36 20.36 20.63
N ARG A 258 0.96 20.77 19.51
CA ARG A 258 0.30 20.80 18.20
C ARG A 258 1.10 20.03 17.17
N ALA A 259 0.42 19.19 16.39
CA ALA A 259 0.99 18.46 15.27
C ALA A 259 0.08 18.58 14.05
N THR A 260 0.62 18.39 12.86
CA THR A 260 -0.16 18.29 11.62
C THR A 260 -0.04 16.87 11.08
N ILE A 261 -1.18 16.22 10.88
CA ILE A 261 -1.26 14.92 10.23
C ILE A 261 -1.51 15.13 8.74
N THR A 262 -0.74 14.46 7.89
CA THR A 262 -0.83 14.55 6.43
C THR A 262 -1.16 13.18 5.83
N ALA A 263 -2.20 13.14 5.01
CA ALA A 263 -2.54 12.03 4.12
C ALA A 263 -2.05 12.37 2.70
N LYS A 264 -1.27 11.48 2.08
CA LYS A 264 -0.73 11.63 0.73
C LYS A 264 -1.11 10.44 -0.14
N VAL A 265 -1.59 10.67 -1.36
CA VAL A 265 -1.78 9.57 -2.34
C VAL A 265 -0.40 9.12 -2.84
N GLU A 266 -0.08 7.83 -2.66
CA GLU A 266 1.25 7.29 -2.96
C GLU A 266 1.65 7.56 -4.42
N GLY A 267 2.87 8.05 -4.65
CA GLY A 267 3.40 8.31 -6.00
C GLY A 267 2.88 9.59 -6.69
N THR A 268 2.11 10.43 -5.99
CA THR A 268 1.64 11.73 -6.48
C THR A 268 2.05 12.86 -5.54
N ASP A 269 1.69 14.11 -5.83
CA ASP A 269 1.80 15.24 -4.89
C ASP A 269 0.47 15.63 -4.24
N LEU A 270 -0.58 14.82 -4.41
CA LEU A 270 -1.88 15.06 -3.80
C LEU A 270 -1.83 14.80 -2.29
N THR A 271 -2.17 15.83 -1.51
CA THR A 271 -2.16 15.75 -0.04
C THR A 271 -3.38 16.43 0.57
N ALA A 272 -3.80 15.94 1.74
CA ALA A 272 -4.73 16.61 2.64
C ALA A 272 -4.20 16.57 4.07
N THR A 273 -4.50 17.61 4.86
CA THR A 273 -3.90 17.81 6.20
C THR A 273 -4.95 18.06 7.28
N CYS A 274 -4.67 17.60 8.49
CA CYS A 274 -5.46 17.88 9.69
C CYS A 274 -4.58 18.40 10.82
N LYS A 275 -4.98 19.50 11.47
CA LYS A 275 -4.30 20.07 12.63
C LYS A 275 -4.76 19.39 13.92
N VAL A 276 -3.85 18.78 14.65
CA VAL A 276 -4.12 18.14 15.93
C VAL A 276 -3.62 19.03 17.05
N ASN A 277 -4.51 19.35 17.98
CA ASN A 277 -4.20 20.08 19.21
C ASN A 277 -4.42 19.12 20.39
N VAL A 278 -3.33 18.78 21.08
CA VAL A 278 -3.36 17.88 22.23
C VAL A 278 -3.33 18.71 23.50
N THR A 279 -4.30 18.48 24.37
CA THR A 279 -4.37 19.07 25.72
C THR A 279 -4.02 18.00 26.75
N LYS A 280 -3.40 18.42 27.87
CA LYS A 280 -3.10 17.50 28.96
C LYS A 280 -4.37 16.85 29.50
N LYS A 281 -4.25 15.55 29.80
CA LYS A 281 -5.21 14.89 30.67
C LYS A 281 -4.98 15.41 32.08
N VAL A 282 -5.94 16.16 32.62
CA VAL A 282 -5.91 16.52 34.05
C VAL A 282 -6.25 15.25 34.82
N GLU A 283 -5.28 14.69 35.53
CA GLU A 283 -5.57 13.67 36.52
C GLU A 283 -6.26 14.34 37.71
N GLU A 284 -7.57 14.19 37.79
CA GLU A 284 -8.28 14.43 39.04
C GLU A 284 -7.78 13.39 40.05
N ASN A 285 -6.92 13.81 40.97
CA ASN A 285 -6.66 13.02 42.19
C ASN A 285 -7.96 12.98 43.00
N LYS A 286 -8.79 11.98 42.73
CA LYS A 286 -10.09 11.73 43.39
C LYS A 286 -9.95 11.20 44.83
N ASN A 287 -8.75 11.25 45.41
CA ASN A 287 -8.54 10.89 46.80
C ASN A 287 -8.87 12.09 47.67
N ASN A 288 -9.88 11.94 48.51
CA ASN A 288 -10.15 12.87 49.60
C ASN A 288 -9.36 12.41 50.83
N ALA A 289 -9.09 13.33 51.74
CA ALA A 289 -8.39 13.08 52.97
C ALA A 289 -8.96 13.94 54.09
N ILE A 290 -8.92 13.39 55.30
CA ILE A 290 -9.06 14.17 56.51
C ILE A 290 -7.66 14.58 56.96
N LEU A 291 -7.36 15.88 56.88
CA LEU A 291 -6.17 16.48 57.48
C LEU A 291 -6.49 16.92 58.90
N SER A 292 -5.89 16.26 59.89
CA SER A 292 -6.05 16.58 61.32
C SER A 292 -4.80 17.30 61.81
N ILE A 293 -4.94 18.57 62.20
CA ILE A 293 -3.85 19.43 62.69
C ILE A 293 -4.00 19.61 64.20
N SER A 294 -3.00 19.16 64.96
CA SER A 294 -2.90 19.38 66.40
C SER A 294 -2.05 20.62 66.67
N LEU A 295 -2.59 21.57 67.43
CA LEU A 295 -1.94 22.82 67.77
C LEU A 295 -1.18 22.72 69.10
N VAL A 296 -0.21 23.60 69.30
CA VAL A 296 0.62 23.68 70.52
C VAL A 296 -0.17 23.93 71.81
N ASN A 297 -1.42 24.42 71.70
CA ASN A 297 -2.32 24.61 72.85
C ASN A 297 -3.19 23.37 73.15
N GLY A 298 -2.96 22.25 72.47
CA GLY A 298 -3.72 21.01 72.62
C GLY A 298 -5.03 20.95 71.82
N ALA A 299 -5.41 22.01 71.09
CA ALA A 299 -6.60 21.97 70.24
C ALA A 299 -6.31 21.25 68.91
N THR A 300 -7.27 20.47 68.42
CA THR A 300 -7.19 19.80 67.12
C THR A 300 -8.20 20.39 66.13
N LYS A 301 -7.80 20.57 64.88
CA LYS A 301 -8.66 21.01 63.76
C LYS A 301 -8.63 19.98 62.65
N GLU A 302 -9.79 19.65 62.10
CA GLU A 302 -9.92 18.68 61.02
C GLU A 302 -10.48 19.33 59.76
N TYR A 303 -9.90 18.96 58.61
CA TYR A 303 -10.28 19.45 57.28
C TYR A 303 -10.54 18.26 56.35
N ASP A 304 -11.75 18.18 55.81
CA ASP A 304 -12.11 17.29 54.70
C ASP A 304 -11.77 17.99 53.38
N VAL A 305 -10.67 17.55 52.75
CA VAL A 305 -10.08 18.17 51.56
C VAL A 305 -9.59 17.09 50.58
N ASN A 306 -9.31 17.47 49.33
CA ASN A 306 -8.65 16.55 48.40
C ASN A 306 -7.12 16.49 48.64
N MET A 307 -6.47 15.46 48.12
CA MET A 307 -5.03 15.29 48.29
C MET A 307 -4.19 16.43 47.70
N GLN A 308 -4.67 17.11 46.65
CA GLN A 308 -3.97 18.30 46.12
C GLN A 308 -3.89 19.43 47.14
N GLU A 309 -4.91 19.61 47.97
CA GLU A 309 -4.91 20.61 49.03
C GLU A 309 -4.05 20.18 50.23
N VAL A 310 -4.03 18.89 50.56
CA VAL A 310 -3.10 18.33 51.57
C VAL A 310 -1.65 18.57 51.16
N GLU A 311 -1.29 18.27 49.91
CA GLU A 311 0.07 18.48 49.38
C GLU A 311 0.49 19.95 49.43
N LYS A 312 -0.40 20.89 49.10
CA LYS A 312 -0.13 22.33 49.23
C LYS A 312 0.14 22.73 50.68
N PHE A 313 -0.64 22.20 51.63
CA PHE A 313 -0.41 22.46 53.06
C PHE A 313 0.95 21.92 53.51
N ILE A 314 1.26 20.66 53.20
CA ILE A 314 2.54 20.02 53.57
C ILE A 314 3.71 20.81 52.98
N ASN A 315 3.66 21.15 51.69
CA ASN A 315 4.70 21.94 51.04
C ASN A 315 4.87 23.31 51.72
N CYS A 316 3.79 24.02 52.02
CA CYS A 316 3.86 25.30 52.74
C CYS A 316 4.49 25.14 54.14
N PHE A 317 4.14 24.04 54.84
CA PHE A 317 4.69 23.75 56.17
C PHE A 317 6.19 23.44 56.11
N GLU A 318 6.62 22.61 55.15
CA GLU A 318 8.02 22.25 54.95
C GLU A 318 8.87 23.43 54.47
N GLU A 319 8.38 24.24 53.52
CA GLU A 319 9.07 25.46 53.10
C GLU A 319 9.29 26.40 54.28
N ARG A 320 8.27 26.55 55.14
CA ARG A 320 8.36 27.39 56.34
C ARG A 320 9.29 26.82 57.39
N SER A 321 9.30 25.51 57.59
CA SER A 321 10.29 24.82 58.43
C SER A 321 11.73 25.03 57.92
N ASN A 322 11.91 25.20 56.62
CA ASN A 322 13.18 25.53 55.98
C ASN A 322 13.50 27.05 55.93
N GLY A 323 12.74 27.87 56.66
CA GLY A 323 12.94 29.32 56.74
C GLY A 323 12.49 30.11 55.51
N LYS A 324 11.75 29.48 54.59
CA LYS A 324 11.19 30.09 53.37
C LYS A 324 9.66 30.15 53.46
N GLY A 325 8.99 30.64 52.42
CA GLY A 325 7.52 30.54 52.33
C GLY A 325 6.73 31.34 53.38
N SER A 326 5.41 31.20 53.31
CA SER A 326 4.45 31.88 54.19
C SER A 326 4.42 31.24 55.58
N SER A 327 4.31 32.05 56.64
CA SER A 327 4.04 31.56 58.00
C SER A 327 2.55 31.23 58.25
N LEU A 328 1.70 31.46 57.25
CA LEU A 328 0.26 31.27 57.29
C LEU A 328 -0.19 30.37 56.14
N TYR A 329 -1.00 29.37 56.46
CA TYR A 329 -1.78 28.60 55.49
C TYR A 329 -3.27 28.83 55.73
N SER A 330 -4.09 28.95 54.69
CA SER A 330 -5.53 29.14 54.84
C SER A 330 -6.31 27.97 54.26
N PHE A 331 -7.28 27.48 55.01
CA PHE A 331 -8.28 26.52 54.54
C PHE A 331 -9.62 27.22 54.28
N ASP A 332 -10.23 26.94 53.14
CA ASP A 332 -11.60 27.36 52.86
C ASP A 332 -12.59 26.46 53.61
N LYS A 333 -13.52 27.07 54.35
CA LYS A 333 -14.61 26.41 55.07
C LYS A 333 -15.95 26.74 54.45
N LYS A 334 -16.80 25.72 54.33
CA LYS A 334 -18.20 25.87 53.91
C LYS A 334 -19.09 26.02 55.16
N ILE A 335 -19.40 27.26 55.52
CA ILE A 335 -20.27 27.58 56.66
C ILE A 335 -21.44 28.45 56.19
N ASN A 336 -22.66 27.92 56.18
CA ASN A 336 -23.88 28.68 55.88
C ASN A 336 -24.13 29.72 56.99
N PRO A 337 -24.50 31.00 56.72
CA PRO A 337 -24.86 31.63 55.43
C PRO A 337 -23.71 32.32 54.69
N TYR A 338 -22.46 32.12 55.10
CA TYR A 338 -21.33 32.85 54.54
C TYR A 338 -20.93 32.29 53.16
N LYS A 339 -20.68 33.19 52.20
CA LYS A 339 -20.23 32.83 50.85
C LYS A 339 -18.83 32.22 50.84
N THR A 340 -17.93 32.74 51.67
CA THR A 340 -16.57 32.25 51.86
C THR A 340 -16.16 32.44 53.31
N VAL A 341 -15.63 31.39 53.93
CA VAL A 341 -14.95 31.50 55.23
C VAL A 341 -13.55 30.95 55.05
N LYS A 342 -12.53 31.76 55.35
CA LYS A 342 -11.13 31.32 55.36
C LYS A 342 -10.63 31.21 56.78
N GLU A 343 -10.09 30.06 57.15
CA GLU A 343 -9.41 29.88 58.41
C GLU A 343 -7.91 29.81 58.19
N TYR A 344 -7.18 30.70 58.86
CA TYR A 344 -5.72 30.76 58.78
C TYR A 344 -5.08 30.00 59.94
N ILE A 345 -4.09 29.16 59.63
CA ILE A 345 -3.27 28.43 60.58
C ILE A 345 -1.85 28.97 60.51
N VAL A 346 -1.34 29.36 61.69
CA VAL A 346 0.03 29.85 61.85
C VAL A 346 0.96 28.66 62.00
N HIS A 347 2.01 28.59 61.18
CA HIS A 347 3.00 27.51 61.18
C HIS A 347 3.52 27.19 62.58
N ASP A 348 4.00 28.20 63.31
CA ASP A 348 4.62 28.05 64.64
C ASP A 348 3.63 27.65 65.75
N LYS A 349 2.35 27.47 65.41
CA LYS A 349 1.31 26.98 66.32
C LYS A 349 0.90 25.55 66.05
N ILE A 350 1.46 24.90 65.02
CA ILE A 350 1.23 23.49 64.72
C ILE A 350 2.21 22.64 65.53
N ALA A 351 1.70 21.71 66.32
CA ALA A 351 2.51 20.73 67.06
C ALA A 351 2.73 19.46 66.23
N SER A 352 1.69 18.98 65.56
CA SER A 352 1.74 17.82 64.66
C SER A 352 0.53 17.84 63.71
N PHE A 353 0.58 17.02 62.66
CA PHE A 353 -0.56 16.76 61.80
C PHE A 353 -0.59 15.31 61.33
N GLU A 354 -1.78 14.83 61.00
CA GLU A 354 -2.06 13.47 60.50
C GLU A 354 -2.92 13.58 59.23
N VAL A 355 -2.63 12.76 58.22
CA VAL A 355 -3.39 12.66 56.97
C VAL A 355 -4.05 11.29 56.90
N ARG A 356 -5.37 11.26 56.74
CA ARG A 356 -6.16 10.04 56.56
C ARG A 356 -6.86 10.05 55.21
N GLU A 357 -6.29 9.35 54.24
CA GLU A 357 -6.86 9.21 52.89
C GLU A 357 -8.09 8.29 52.90
N TYR A 358 -9.09 8.62 52.08
CA TYR A 358 -10.24 7.77 51.81
C TYR A 358 -10.76 7.97 50.39
N GLU A 359 -11.36 6.91 49.85
CA GLU A 359 -12.07 6.98 48.59
C GLU A 359 -13.43 7.66 48.80
N GLY A 360 -13.72 8.71 48.03
CA GLY A 360 -15.05 9.32 48.05
C GLY A 360 -16.11 8.30 47.63
N THR A 361 -17.15 8.11 48.44
CA THR A 361 -18.32 7.35 47.99
C THR A 361 -18.99 8.13 46.86
N ASN A 362 -19.08 7.52 45.66
CA ASN A 362 -19.90 8.06 44.57
C ASN A 362 -21.34 8.20 45.09
N LYS A 363 -21.75 9.44 45.38
CA LYS A 363 -23.16 9.80 45.61
C LYS A 363 -23.80 10.24 44.32
#